data_AF-A0A0R0D3Z5-F1
#
_entry.id   AF-A0A0R0D3Z5-F1
#
_cell.length_a   1.000
_cell.length_b   1.000
_cell.length_c   1.000
_cell.angle_alpha   90.00
_cell.angle_beta   90.00
_cell.angle_gamma   90.00
#
_symmetry.space_group_name_H-M   'P 1'
#
loop_
_entity.id
_entity.type
_entity.pdbx_description
1 polymer ?
#
loop_
_entity_poly.entity_id
_entity_poly.type
_entity_poly.pdbx_seq_one_letter_code
_entity_poly.pdbx_strand_id
1 'polypeptide(L)'
;MDAGLLVFGLAFAAFVLAAMLKGYLFLAVVQPGLQARGVPVDEGRLAFRGSFGRYTRDYLVLLDEVERRQPVNRWIARLQWWVPVLGVLMAASALFSSWLTGR
;
A
#
# COMPACT_ATOMS: atom_id res chain seq x y z
N MET A 1 30.44 -6.09 -6.66
CA MET A 1 29.09 -5.76 -6.14
C MET A 1 28.12 -6.65 -6.88
N ASP A 2 27.47 -7.56 -6.17
CA ASP A 2 26.52 -8.50 -6.76
C ASP A 2 25.27 -7.74 -7.23
N ALA A 3 25.16 -7.54 -8.55
CA ALA A 3 24.07 -6.79 -9.16
C ALA A 3 22.68 -7.30 -8.72
N GLY A 4 22.54 -8.61 -8.45
CA GLY A 4 21.31 -9.20 -7.91
C GLY A 4 20.94 -8.69 -6.51
N LEU A 5 21.91 -8.48 -5.62
CA LEU A 5 21.68 -7.97 -4.26
C LEU A 5 21.24 -6.50 -4.30
N LEU A 6 21.80 -5.70 -5.23
CA LEU A 6 21.40 -4.31 -5.44
C LEU A 6 19.98 -4.18 -5.99
N VAL A 7 19.62 -5.01 -6.98
CA VAL A 7 18.26 -5.03 -7.55
C VAL A 7 17.24 -5.44 -6.50
N PHE A 8 17.54 -6.47 -5.70
CA PHE A 8 16.69 -6.88 -4.58
C PHE A 8 16.56 -5.76 -3.54
N GLY A 9 17.68 -5.14 -3.14
CA GLY A 9 17.68 -4.05 -2.16
C GLY A 9 16.85 -2.84 -2.60
N LEU A 10 16.94 -2.45 -3.87
CA LEU A 10 16.12 -1.38 -4.44
C LEU A 10 14.64 -1.75 -4.49
N ALA A 11 14.30 -2.97 -4.92
CA ALA A 11 12.92 -3.45 -4.93
C ALA A 11 12.32 -3.51 -3.51
N PHE A 12 13.11 -3.98 -2.55
CA PHE A 12 12.73 -4.03 -1.13
C PHE A 12 12.51 -2.62 -0.56
N ALA A 13 13.43 -1.70 -0.78
CA ALA A 13 13.29 -0.30 -0.32
C ALA A 13 12.05 0.37 -0.93
N ALA A 14 11.82 0.19 -2.23
CA ALA A 14 10.63 0.71 -2.91
C ALA A 14 9.33 0.11 -2.33
N PHE A 15 9.31 -1.19 -2.06
CA PHE A 15 8.17 -1.86 -1.42
C PHE A 15 7.90 -1.32 -0.02
N VAL A 16 8.93 -1.22 0.83
CA VAL A 16 8.79 -0.69 2.20
C VAL A 16 8.29 0.75 2.18
N LEU A 17 8.86 1.60 1.32
CA LEU A 17 8.48 3.00 1.22
C LEU A 17 7.04 3.17 0.71
N ALA A 18 6.62 2.34 -0.25
CA ALA A 18 5.23 2.30 -0.72
C ALA A 18 4.26 1.80 0.37
N ALA A 19 4.66 0.79 1.15
CA ALA A 19 3.86 0.27 2.26
C ALA A 19 3.72 1.31 3.39
N MET A 20 4.79 2.01 3.74
CA MET A 20 4.75 3.10 4.72
C MET A 20 3.90 4.27 4.23
N LEU A 21 4.04 4.69 2.97
CA LEU A 21 3.22 5.75 2.39
C LEU A 21 1.73 5.39 2.38
N LYS A 22 1.40 4.15 2.02
CA LYS A 22 0.04 3.62 2.10
C LYS A 22 -0.48 3.63 3.54
N GLY A 23 0.34 3.15 4.50
CA GLY A 23 0.11 3.22 5.94
C GLY A 23 -0.24 4.62 6.43
N TYR A 24 0.59 5.59 6.06
CA TYR A 24 0.45 6.99 6.42
C TYR A 24 -0.83 7.60 5.86
N LEU A 25 -1.09 7.43 4.55
CA LEU A 25 -2.30 7.98 3.92
C LEU A 25 -3.59 7.40 4.51
N PHE A 26 -3.55 6.15 4.97
CA PHE A 26 -4.69 5.57 5.64
C PHE A 26 -5.00 6.24 6.96
N LEU A 27 -3.99 6.40 7.82
CA LEU A 27 -4.15 7.05 9.12
C LEU A 27 -4.48 8.55 8.99
N ALA A 28 -3.87 9.23 8.01
CA ALA A 28 -4.01 10.67 7.84
C ALA A 28 -5.26 11.10 7.04
N VAL A 29 -5.76 10.25 6.13
CA VAL A 29 -6.82 10.63 5.17
C VAL A 29 -8.01 9.67 5.20
N VAL A 30 -7.76 8.37 5.06
CA VAL A 30 -8.85 7.37 4.94
C VAL A 30 -9.63 7.22 6.23
N GLN A 31 -8.95 7.00 7.36
CA GLN A 31 -9.60 6.80 8.66
C GLN A 31 -10.34 8.06 9.12
N PRO A 32 -9.76 9.27 9.11
CA PRO A 32 -10.50 10.50 9.43
C PRO A 32 -11.64 10.76 8.44
N GLY A 33 -11.44 10.47 7.16
CA GLY A 33 -12.45 10.65 6.11
C GLY A 33 -13.63 9.70 6.23
N LEU A 34 -13.43 8.48 6.75
CA LEU A 34 -14.50 7.54 7.09
C LEU A 34 -15.24 7.96 8.36
N GLN A 35 -14.50 8.37 9.40
CA GLN A 35 -15.07 8.86 10.65
C GLN A 35 -15.95 10.11 10.43
N ALA A 36 -15.50 11.05 9.60
CA ALA A 36 -16.27 12.24 9.23
C ALA A 36 -17.60 11.91 8.51
N ARG A 37 -17.67 10.74 7.86
CA ARG A 37 -18.87 10.22 7.19
C ARG A 37 -19.69 9.26 8.08
N GLY A 38 -19.36 9.14 9.36
CA GLY A 38 -20.07 8.29 10.33
C GLY A 38 -19.83 6.79 10.17
N VAL A 39 -18.81 6.38 9.41
CA VAL A 39 -18.47 4.96 9.26
C VAL A 39 -17.61 4.53 10.45
N PRO A 40 -18.03 3.52 11.24
CA PRO A 40 -17.23 3.01 12.34
C PRO A 40 -15.97 2.33 11.79
N VAL A 41 -14.81 2.73 12.28
CA VAL A 41 -13.52 2.16 11.92
C VAL A 41 -12.91 1.52 13.17
N ASP A 42 -12.45 0.28 13.06
CA ASP A 42 -11.72 -0.37 14.14
C ASP A 42 -10.49 0.46 14.54
N GLU A 43 -10.24 0.63 15.83
CA GLU A 43 -9.05 1.33 16.31
C GLU A 43 -7.88 0.37 16.59
N GLY A 44 -6.66 0.91 16.52
CA GLY A 44 -5.45 0.20 16.91
C GLY A 44 -5.10 -1.00 16.01
N ARG A 45 -4.70 -2.12 16.62
CA ARG A 45 -4.09 -3.27 15.91
C ARG A 45 -5.08 -3.99 14.98
N LEU A 46 -6.39 -3.85 15.21
CA LEU A 46 -7.46 -4.47 14.43
C LEU A 46 -7.63 -3.82 13.05
N ALA A 47 -7.44 -2.50 12.94
CA ALA A 47 -7.45 -1.77 11.67
C ALA A 47 -6.42 -2.32 10.67
N PHE A 48 -5.26 -2.70 11.18
CA PHE A 48 -4.12 -3.18 10.40
C PHE A 48 -4.21 -4.65 10.01
N ARG A 49 -4.99 -5.47 10.74
CA ARG A 49 -5.00 -6.93 10.60
C ARG A 49 -5.99 -7.45 9.53
N GLY A 50 -6.04 -6.78 8.39
CA GLY A 50 -6.84 -7.18 7.22
C GLY A 50 -7.97 -6.23 6.83
N SER A 51 -8.35 -5.28 7.69
CA SER A 51 -9.42 -4.33 7.40
C SER A 51 -8.96 -3.12 6.56
N PHE A 52 -7.66 -2.87 6.49
CA PHE A 52 -7.06 -1.73 5.76
C PHE A 52 -7.50 -1.64 4.29
N GLY A 53 -7.51 -2.77 3.58
CA GLY A 53 -7.95 -2.84 2.18
C GLY A 53 -9.45 -2.64 2.02
N ARG A 54 -10.25 -3.12 2.99
CA ARG A 54 -11.70 -2.94 3.04
C ARG A 54 -12.04 -1.46 3.27
N TYR A 55 -11.51 -0.87 4.32
CA TYR A 55 -11.73 0.54 4.67
C TYR A 55 -11.26 1.51 3.58
N THR A 56 -10.10 1.25 2.96
CA THR A 56 -9.65 2.08 1.83
C THR A 56 -10.62 2.00 0.66
N ARG A 57 -11.19 0.81 0.38
CA ARG A 57 -12.18 0.62 -0.67
C ARG A 57 -13.49 1.32 -0.34
N ASP A 58 -13.98 1.18 0.88
CA ASP A 58 -15.21 1.82 1.35
C ASP A 58 -15.08 3.35 1.29
N TYR A 59 -13.93 3.89 1.72
CA TYR A 59 -13.62 5.31 1.60
C TYR A 59 -13.67 5.78 0.15
N LEU A 60 -13.00 5.09 -0.78
CA LEU A 60 -12.97 5.46 -2.20
C LEU A 60 -14.37 5.39 -2.86
N VAL A 61 -15.23 4.47 -2.42
CA VAL A 61 -16.62 4.37 -2.88
C VAL A 61 -17.42 5.58 -2.44
N LEU A 62 -17.22 6.03 -1.19
CA LEU A 62 -17.90 7.17 -0.57
C LEU A 62 -17.39 8.55 -1.03
N LEU A 63 -16.38 8.59 -1.91
CA LEU A 63 -15.89 9.85 -2.48
C LEU A 63 -16.80 10.36 -3.58
N ASP A 64 -17.15 11.64 -3.47
CA ASP A 64 -17.87 12.37 -4.51
C ASP A 64 -16.98 12.63 -5.74
N GLU A 65 -17.59 12.98 -6.88
CA GLU A 65 -16.85 13.21 -8.14
C GLU A 65 -15.75 14.27 -8.02
N VAL A 66 -15.99 15.32 -7.22
CA VAL A 66 -15.01 16.38 -6.96
C VAL A 66 -13.84 15.85 -6.14
N GLU A 67 -14.13 15.06 -5.10
CA GLU A 67 -13.11 14.49 -4.22
C GLU A 67 -12.28 13.42 -4.93
N ARG A 68 -12.88 12.62 -5.82
CA ARG A 68 -12.16 11.63 -6.65
C ARG A 68 -11.10 12.27 -7.56
N ARG A 69 -11.29 13.52 -7.98
CA ARG A 69 -10.33 14.25 -8.82
C ARG A 69 -9.12 14.75 -8.03
N GLN A 70 -9.22 14.84 -6.70
CA GLN A 70 -8.11 15.28 -5.87
C GLN A 70 -6.91 14.34 -6.03
N PRO A 71 -5.68 14.90 -6.10
CA PRO A 71 -4.48 14.11 -6.35
C PRO A 71 -4.25 13.05 -5.26
N VAL A 72 -4.53 13.39 -4.00
CA VAL A 72 -4.38 12.48 -2.84
C VAL A 72 -5.25 11.23 -3.00
N ASN A 73 -6.52 11.39 -3.38
CA ASN A 73 -7.45 10.27 -3.54
C ASN A 73 -7.09 9.39 -4.75
N ARG A 74 -6.57 9.97 -5.82
CA ARG A 74 -6.00 9.21 -6.94
C ARG A 74 -4.76 8.40 -6.53
N TRP A 75 -3.92 8.96 -5.66
CA TRP A 75 -2.78 8.24 -5.09
C TRP A 75 -3.21 7.08 -4.19
N ILE A 76 -4.21 7.29 -3.33
CA ILE A 76 -4.79 6.24 -2.48
C ILE A 76 -5.32 5.08 -3.35
N ALA A 77 -6.09 5.39 -4.39
CA ALA A 77 -6.60 4.39 -5.33
C ALA A 77 -5.49 3.63 -6.06
N ARG A 78 -4.41 4.31 -6.48
CA ARG A 78 -3.25 3.66 -7.10
C ARG A 78 -2.48 2.80 -6.11
N LEU A 79 -2.19 3.29 -4.91
CA LEU A 79 -1.43 2.58 -3.88
C LEU A 79 -2.13 1.30 -3.41
N GLN A 80 -3.45 1.22 -3.53
CA GLN A 80 -4.20 -0.02 -3.31
C GLN A 80 -3.69 -1.17 -4.20
N TRP A 81 -3.36 -0.87 -5.45
CA TRP A 81 -2.86 -1.83 -6.45
C TRP A 81 -1.33 -1.91 -6.52
N TRP A 82 -0.63 -0.79 -6.32
CA TRP A 82 0.83 -0.76 -6.45
C TRP A 82 1.54 -1.55 -5.35
N VAL A 83 1.08 -1.49 -4.11
CA VAL A 83 1.73 -2.23 -3.00
C VAL A 83 1.75 -3.75 -3.22
N PRO A 84 0.64 -4.43 -3.57
CA PRO A 84 0.69 -5.86 -3.87
C PRO A 84 1.53 -6.18 -5.11
N VAL A 85 1.49 -5.35 -6.16
CA VAL A 85 2.34 -5.53 -7.35
C VAL A 85 3.82 -5.42 -7.00
N LEU A 86 4.22 -4.43 -6.20
CA LEU A 86 5.58 -4.27 -5.71
C LEU A 86 6.00 -5.45 -4.82
N GLY A 87 5.09 -5.97 -3.99
CA GLY A 87 5.33 -7.17 -3.19
C GLY A 87 5.59 -8.41 -4.06
N VAL A 88 4.81 -8.60 -5.13
CA VAL A 88 5.02 -9.69 -6.09
C VAL A 88 6.35 -9.51 -6.85
N LEU A 89 6.67 -8.30 -7.29
CA LEU A 89 7.94 -7.99 -7.95
C LEU A 89 9.14 -8.25 -7.01
N MET A 90 9.01 -7.89 -5.74
CA MET A 90 10.02 -8.16 -4.72
C MET A 90 10.18 -9.67 -4.45
N ALA A 91 9.07 -10.42 -4.38
CA ALA A 91 9.12 -11.87 -4.22
C ALA A 91 9.76 -12.55 -5.45
N ALA A 92 9.41 -12.09 -6.66
CA ALA A 92 9.98 -12.57 -7.90
C ALA A 92 11.48 -12.27 -8.00
N SER A 93 11.92 -11.07 -7.58
CA SER A 93 13.34 -10.72 -7.56
C SER A 93 14.12 -11.51 -6.51
N ALA A 94 13.51 -11.83 -5.35
CA ALA A 94 14.09 -12.71 -4.36
C ALA A 94 14.28 -14.14 -4.90
N LEU A 95 13.26 -14.71 -5.57
CA LEU A 95 13.33 -16.03 -6.19
C LEU A 95 14.39 -16.08 -7.29
N PHE A 96 14.44 -15.06 -8.15
CA PHE A 96 15.42 -14.96 -9.22
C PHE A 96 16.85 -14.83 -8.69
N SER A 97 17.03 -14.08 -7.60
CA SER A 97 18.32 -13.94 -6.92
C SER A 97 18.78 -15.25 -6.26
N SER A 98 17.87 -16.01 -5.62
CA SER A 98 18.14 -17.34 -5.06
C SER A 98 18.55 -18.33 -6.17
N TRP A 99 17.80 -18.35 -7.26
CA TRP A 99 18.05 -19.23 -8.40
C TRP A 99 19.42 -18.96 -9.06
N LEU A 100 19.79 -17.69 -9.23
CA LEU A 100 21.11 -17.30 -9.75
C LEU A 100 22.28 -17.59 -8.81
N THR A 101 22.04 -17.63 -7.50
CA THR A 101 23.08 -17.93 -6.50
C THR A 101 23.18 -19.43 -6.16
N GLY A 102 22.38 -20.29 -6.80
CA GLY A 102 22.47 -21.74 -6.67
C GLY A 102 22.05 -22.28 -5.29
N ARG A 103 21.24 -21.52 -4.55
CA ARG A 103 20.65 -21.92 -3.27
C ARG A 103 19.16 -22.21 -3.41
#